data_AF-N1JGB5-F1
#
_entry.id   AF-N1JGB5-F1
#
_cell.length_a   1.000
_cell.length_b   1.000
_cell.length_c   1.000
_cell.angle_alpha   90.00
_cell.angle_beta   90.00
_cell.angle_gamma   90.00
#
_symmetry.space_group_name_H-M   'P 1'
#
loop_
_entity.id
_entity.type
_entity.pdbx_description
1 polymer ?
#
loop_
_entity_poly.entity_id
_entity_poly.type
_entity_poly.pdbx_seq_one_letter_code
_entity_poly.pdbx_strand_id
1 'polypeptide(L)'
;MKSNEFIEDTDEKIALDLEIPFPLGVTEKLLTKRENILWACKSNCLQAVRDLATTEGGLVTDSLRRKAWPLLLGLKTDGNEVQKEDLNNISWKDLPPHPDEDQVKLDVNRSFIYYPIGLSSKELQLRKEQLSDLIIEILRRSPYLSYFQGYHDICQVFMLVLDSKICAPAISRLSILRIRDFMLPTFFHTLEQLLLIPSVLHSINPKLWKHLSTTKPYFALSATLTMFAHELQDYDEVTRLFDVLLAREAVFSIYMYAQIILQRSEELFRIPADEPDILHSTLSKLPRPLAIDNLIENTVKLLEKHPPESLKEWHSISSYSVLKTARWPDQILQHTLDDGAEFFRKQAREQRRAETTEMLRKMIWKYRKPVLTICISISVGFLAIWIRISLDKNYLSMIM
;
A
#
# COMPACT_ATOMS: atom_id res chain seq x y z
N MET A 1 -44.14 0.63 -21.99
CA MET A 1 -43.48 0.56 -23.31
C MET A 1 -42.81 1.89 -23.59
N LYS A 2 -41.50 1.97 -23.36
CA LYS A 2 -40.53 2.85 -24.02
C LYS A 2 -39.18 2.47 -23.40
N SER A 3 -38.52 1.56 -24.08
CA SER A 3 -37.19 1.01 -23.81
C SER A 3 -36.40 1.16 -25.11
N ASN A 4 -35.10 1.43 -24.95
CA ASN A 4 -34.06 1.63 -25.97
C ASN A 4 -33.85 3.07 -26.44
N GLU A 5 -32.83 3.70 -25.83
CA GLU A 5 -31.94 4.69 -26.45
C GLU A 5 -30.80 4.93 -25.43
N PHE A 6 -29.81 4.04 -25.35
CA PHE A 6 -28.54 4.29 -24.61
C PHE A 6 -27.41 3.30 -24.97
N ILE A 7 -27.41 2.71 -26.18
CA ILE A 7 -26.37 1.75 -26.61
C ILE A 7 -25.51 2.26 -27.78
N GLU A 8 -25.93 3.30 -28.54
CA GLU A 8 -25.20 3.72 -29.75
C GLU A 8 -23.93 4.58 -29.51
N ASP A 9 -23.75 5.19 -28.34
CA ASP A 9 -22.66 6.17 -28.12
C ASP A 9 -21.29 5.54 -27.79
N THR A 10 -21.24 4.22 -27.57
CA THR A 10 -20.01 3.51 -27.20
C THR A 10 -19.24 2.92 -28.38
N ASP A 11 -19.93 2.54 -29.46
CA ASP A 11 -19.29 2.02 -30.67
C ASP A 11 -18.74 3.16 -31.56
N GLU A 12 -19.38 4.34 -31.55
CA GLU A 12 -18.89 5.53 -32.26
C GLU A 12 -17.57 6.07 -31.69
N LYS A 13 -17.40 6.03 -30.36
CA LYS A 13 -16.15 6.44 -29.71
C LYS A 13 -14.99 5.48 -30.00
N ILE A 14 -15.28 4.19 -30.16
CA ILE A 14 -14.31 3.15 -30.55
C ILE A 14 -13.87 3.32 -32.00
N ALA A 15 -14.76 3.76 -32.89
CA ALA A 15 -14.42 4.05 -34.28
C ALA A 15 -13.50 5.28 -34.40
N LEU A 16 -13.69 6.29 -33.55
CA LEU A 16 -12.87 7.52 -33.56
C LEU A 16 -11.43 7.29 -33.04
N ASP A 17 -11.24 6.41 -32.04
CA ASP A 17 -9.91 6.08 -31.50
C ASP A 17 -9.06 5.21 -32.47
N LEU A 18 -9.67 4.68 -33.54
CA LEU A 18 -9.02 3.87 -34.58
C LEU A 18 -8.56 4.69 -35.82
N GLU A 19 -8.77 6.02 -35.85
CA GLU A 19 -8.40 6.86 -37.00
C GLU A 19 -6.89 7.14 -37.13
N ILE A 20 -6.05 6.62 -36.22
CA ILE A 20 -4.59 6.64 -36.38
C ILE A 20 -4.17 5.29 -36.99
N PRO A 21 -3.64 5.25 -38.24
CA PRO A 21 -3.27 4.01 -38.88
C PRO A 21 -2.03 3.41 -38.21
N PHE A 22 -2.24 2.57 -37.20
CA PHE A 22 -1.21 1.68 -36.68
C PHE A 22 -0.87 0.61 -37.73
N PRO A 23 0.37 0.10 -37.77
CA PRO A 23 0.72 -1.02 -38.64
C PRO A 23 -0.22 -2.20 -38.40
N LEU A 24 -0.76 -2.83 -39.47
CA LEU A 24 -1.77 -3.91 -39.38
C LEU A 24 -1.44 -4.99 -38.31
N GLY A 25 -0.17 -5.35 -38.15
CA GLY A 25 0.26 -6.35 -37.17
C GLY A 25 0.19 -5.92 -35.70
N VAL A 26 0.17 -4.60 -35.41
CA VAL A 26 -0.05 -4.07 -34.05
C VAL A 26 -1.53 -4.21 -33.68
N THR A 27 -2.43 -3.92 -34.63
CA THR A 27 -3.88 -4.03 -34.47
C THR A 27 -4.30 -5.49 -34.23
N GLU A 28 -3.75 -6.44 -34.98
CA GLU A 28 -4.08 -7.87 -34.82
C GLU A 28 -3.66 -8.44 -33.45
N LYS A 29 -2.48 -8.05 -32.95
CA LYS A 29 -2.01 -8.44 -31.61
C LYS A 29 -2.91 -7.88 -30.50
N LEU A 30 -3.33 -6.62 -30.62
CA LEU A 30 -4.22 -5.98 -29.66
C LEU A 30 -5.62 -6.64 -29.64
N LEU A 31 -6.17 -6.96 -30.82
CA LEU A 31 -7.43 -7.68 -30.94
C LEU A 31 -7.36 -9.07 -30.30
N THR A 32 -6.32 -9.83 -30.61
CA THR A 32 -6.08 -11.16 -30.01
C THR A 32 -5.97 -11.08 -28.50
N LYS A 33 -5.22 -10.10 -27.97
CA LYS A 33 -5.07 -9.89 -26.53
C LYS A 33 -6.41 -9.55 -25.87
N ARG A 34 -7.21 -8.68 -26.48
CA ARG A 34 -8.56 -8.35 -26.01
C ARG A 34 -9.45 -9.59 -25.93
N GLU A 35 -9.45 -10.42 -26.97
CA GLU A 35 -10.23 -11.67 -26.99
C GLU A 35 -9.79 -12.64 -25.88
N ASN A 36 -8.48 -12.80 -25.68
CA ASN A 36 -7.93 -13.64 -24.62
C ASN A 36 -8.33 -13.14 -23.22
N ILE A 37 -8.30 -11.82 -22.98
CA ILE A 37 -8.74 -11.24 -21.71
C ILE A 37 -10.24 -11.51 -21.49
N LEU A 38 -11.08 -11.28 -22.52
CA LEU A 38 -12.50 -11.54 -22.43
C LEU A 38 -12.81 -13.01 -22.13
N TRP A 39 -12.11 -13.93 -22.81
CA TRP A 39 -12.25 -15.36 -22.58
C TRP A 39 -11.82 -15.74 -21.15
N ALA A 40 -10.68 -15.22 -20.67
CA ALA A 40 -10.18 -15.48 -19.33
C ALA A 40 -11.15 -14.99 -18.25
N CYS A 41 -11.71 -13.78 -18.40
CA CYS A 41 -12.72 -13.25 -17.49
C CYS A 41 -14.02 -14.08 -17.51
N LYS A 42 -14.54 -14.41 -18.69
CA LYS A 42 -15.79 -15.21 -18.83
C LYS A 42 -15.64 -16.61 -18.24
N SER A 43 -14.45 -17.19 -18.36
CA SER A 43 -14.15 -18.54 -17.86
C SER A 43 -13.72 -18.55 -16.39
N ASN A 44 -13.72 -17.40 -15.71
CA ASN A 44 -13.16 -17.22 -14.36
C ASN A 44 -11.71 -17.79 -14.24
N CYS A 45 -10.94 -17.74 -15.33
CA CYS A 45 -9.56 -18.22 -15.36
C CYS A 45 -8.63 -17.13 -14.81
N LEU A 46 -8.57 -17.02 -13.49
CA LEU A 46 -7.86 -15.94 -12.82
C LEU A 46 -6.37 -15.90 -13.15
N GLN A 47 -5.71 -17.05 -13.27
CA GLN A 47 -4.30 -17.09 -13.63
C GLN A 47 -4.06 -16.46 -15.00
N ALA A 48 -4.90 -16.78 -16.00
CA ALA A 48 -4.79 -16.16 -17.32
C ALA A 48 -5.03 -14.65 -17.27
N VAL A 49 -5.98 -14.16 -16.45
CA VAL A 49 -6.19 -12.71 -16.24
C VAL A 49 -4.93 -12.06 -15.66
N ARG A 50 -4.28 -12.68 -14.67
CA ARG A 50 -3.05 -12.16 -14.06
C ARG A 50 -1.88 -12.14 -15.03
N ASP A 51 -1.71 -13.20 -15.80
CA ASP A 51 -0.63 -13.30 -16.80
C ASP A 51 -0.81 -12.21 -17.86
N LEU A 52 -2.03 -12.07 -18.39
CA LEU A 52 -2.36 -11.04 -19.39
C LEU A 52 -2.19 -9.61 -18.85
N ALA A 53 -2.59 -9.34 -17.60
CA ALA A 53 -2.38 -8.06 -16.93
C ALA A 53 -0.89 -7.71 -16.69
N THR A 54 -0.03 -8.74 -16.61
CA THR A 54 1.42 -8.57 -16.44
C THR A 54 2.12 -8.29 -17.77
N THR A 55 1.67 -8.89 -18.87
CA THR A 55 2.25 -8.66 -20.22
C THR A 55 2.09 -7.21 -20.71
N GLU A 56 2.94 -6.83 -21.68
CA GLU A 56 3.00 -5.49 -22.30
C GLU A 56 1.61 -4.90 -22.61
N GLY A 57 1.36 -3.65 -22.17
CA GLY A 57 0.07 -2.97 -22.36
C GLY A 57 -1.06 -3.40 -21.42
N GLY A 58 -0.83 -4.37 -20.51
CA GLY A 58 -1.75 -4.71 -19.42
C GLY A 58 -3.13 -5.16 -19.88
N LEU A 59 -4.19 -4.63 -19.28
CA LEU A 59 -5.59 -4.99 -19.61
C LEU A 59 -6.20 -4.12 -20.73
N VAL A 60 -5.40 -3.25 -21.35
CA VAL A 60 -5.69 -2.47 -22.57
C VAL A 60 -6.75 -1.37 -22.41
N THR A 61 -7.96 -1.69 -21.92
CA THR A 61 -9.07 -0.72 -21.83
C THR A 61 -9.88 -0.87 -20.56
N ASP A 62 -10.55 0.20 -20.13
CA ASP A 62 -11.43 0.18 -18.96
C ASP A 62 -12.60 -0.81 -19.10
N SER A 63 -13.07 -1.05 -20.34
CA SER A 63 -14.11 -2.05 -20.61
C SER A 63 -13.68 -3.47 -20.21
N LEU A 64 -12.40 -3.78 -20.36
CA LEU A 64 -11.81 -5.05 -19.94
C LEU A 64 -11.48 -5.02 -18.44
N ARG A 65 -10.97 -3.91 -17.92
CA ARG A 65 -10.70 -3.74 -16.48
C ARG A 65 -11.95 -3.86 -15.62
N ARG A 66 -13.11 -3.35 -16.09
CA ARG A 66 -14.42 -3.56 -15.45
C ARG A 66 -14.77 -5.03 -15.21
N LYS A 67 -14.27 -5.93 -16.07
CA LYS A 67 -14.46 -7.38 -15.93
C LYS A 67 -13.33 -8.02 -15.12
N ALA A 68 -12.09 -7.57 -15.34
CA ALA A 68 -10.90 -8.19 -14.78
C ALA A 68 -10.58 -7.76 -13.34
N TRP A 69 -10.63 -6.46 -13.01
CA TRP A 69 -10.25 -5.96 -11.68
C TRP A 69 -11.10 -6.56 -10.54
N PRO A 70 -12.44 -6.72 -10.68
CA PRO A 70 -13.22 -7.42 -9.66
C PRO A 70 -12.74 -8.86 -9.44
N LEU A 71 -12.41 -9.59 -10.52
CA LEU A 71 -11.87 -10.96 -10.42
C LEU A 71 -10.50 -10.99 -9.74
N LEU A 72 -9.61 -10.04 -10.08
CA LEU A 72 -8.29 -9.91 -9.45
C LEU A 72 -8.39 -9.60 -7.95
N LEU A 73 -9.45 -8.93 -7.53
CA LEU A 73 -9.76 -8.66 -6.12
C LEU A 73 -10.54 -9.78 -5.44
N GLY A 74 -10.91 -10.84 -6.16
CA GLY A 74 -11.64 -11.98 -5.61
C GLY A 74 -13.14 -11.76 -5.43
N LEU A 75 -13.73 -10.76 -6.10
CA LEU A 75 -15.18 -10.60 -6.14
C LEU A 75 -15.79 -11.70 -7.01
N LYS A 76 -16.71 -12.48 -6.42
CA LYS A 76 -17.49 -13.48 -7.15
C LYS A 76 -18.56 -12.77 -7.99
N THR A 77 -18.52 -13.00 -9.30
CA THR A 77 -19.55 -12.54 -10.26
C THR A 77 -20.34 -13.76 -10.72
N ASP A 78 -21.41 -14.11 -10.01
CA ASP A 78 -22.36 -15.09 -10.51
C ASP A 78 -23.51 -14.35 -11.23
N GLY A 79 -23.67 -14.61 -12.53
CA GLY A 79 -24.92 -14.29 -13.24
C GLY A 79 -25.35 -12.82 -13.32
N ASN A 80 -24.41 -11.86 -13.32
CA ASN A 80 -24.63 -10.39 -13.32
C ASN A 80 -24.95 -9.76 -11.96
N GLU A 81 -24.91 -10.51 -10.86
CA GLU A 81 -25.01 -9.95 -9.51
C GLU A 81 -23.74 -10.29 -8.73
N VAL A 82 -23.00 -9.26 -8.31
CA VAL A 82 -21.93 -9.45 -7.34
C VAL A 82 -22.59 -9.95 -6.07
N GLN A 83 -22.17 -11.13 -5.59
CA GLN A 83 -22.59 -11.62 -4.28
C GLN A 83 -22.28 -10.49 -3.29
N LYS A 84 -23.33 -9.87 -2.73
CA LYS A 84 -23.17 -8.91 -1.64
C LYS A 84 -22.49 -9.69 -0.53
N GLU A 85 -21.17 -9.56 -0.42
CA GLU A 85 -20.45 -10.01 0.77
C GLU A 85 -21.00 -9.19 1.93
N ASP A 86 -22.02 -9.72 2.59
CA ASP A 86 -22.73 -9.24 3.78
C ASP A 86 -22.59 -7.73 4.06
N LEU A 87 -22.88 -6.90 3.05
CA LEU A 87 -23.17 -5.50 3.27
C LEU A 87 -24.53 -5.53 3.97
N ASN A 88 -24.50 -5.59 5.31
CA ASN A 88 -25.67 -5.50 6.19
C ASN A 88 -26.74 -4.64 5.52
N ASN A 89 -28.00 -5.11 5.50
CA ASN A 89 -29.15 -4.42 4.86
C ASN A 89 -29.39 -2.97 5.36
N ILE A 90 -28.62 -2.53 6.35
CA ILE A 90 -28.57 -1.17 6.87
C ILE A 90 -27.81 -0.29 5.86
N SER A 91 -28.41 0.85 5.50
CA SER A 91 -27.73 1.86 4.68
C SER A 91 -26.48 2.33 5.40
N TRP A 92 -25.37 2.51 4.68
CA TRP A 92 -24.13 3.03 5.28
C TRP A 92 -24.33 4.43 5.89
N LYS A 93 -25.34 5.17 5.43
CA LYS A 93 -25.74 6.48 5.96
C LYS A 93 -26.26 6.40 7.40
N ASP A 94 -26.80 5.25 7.79
CA ASP A 94 -27.34 5.00 9.13
C ASP A 94 -26.27 4.44 10.09
N LEU A 95 -25.08 4.10 9.58
CA LEU A 95 -23.95 3.68 10.42
C LEU A 95 -23.34 4.90 11.14
N PRO A 96 -22.73 4.69 12.33
CA PRO A 96 -22.04 5.74 13.05
C PRO A 96 -20.98 6.45 12.17
N PRO A 97 -20.82 7.78 12.31
CA PRO A 97 -19.77 8.52 11.61
C PRO A 97 -18.38 8.00 11.94
N HIS A 98 -17.50 8.00 10.94
CA HIS A 98 -16.09 7.68 11.10
C HIS A 98 -15.32 8.92 11.61
N PRO A 99 -14.33 8.78 12.51
CA PRO A 99 -13.55 9.92 13.00
C PRO A 99 -12.80 10.70 11.91
N ASP A 100 -12.50 10.05 10.78
CA ASP A 100 -11.67 10.63 9.71
C ASP A 100 -12.48 11.32 8.59
N GLU A 101 -13.81 11.44 8.68
CA GLU A 101 -14.65 12.02 7.61
C GLU A 101 -14.27 13.46 7.25
N ASP A 102 -13.82 14.26 8.21
CA ASP A 102 -13.35 15.63 7.95
C ASP A 102 -12.07 15.64 7.10
N GLN A 103 -11.15 14.70 7.34
CA GLN A 103 -9.95 14.57 6.54
C GLN A 103 -10.29 14.10 5.11
N VAL A 104 -11.24 13.16 4.98
CA VAL A 104 -11.75 12.72 3.66
C VAL A 104 -12.25 13.92 2.87
N LYS A 105 -13.07 14.79 3.48
CA LYS A 105 -13.60 15.99 2.83
C LYS A 105 -12.49 16.92 2.32
N LEU A 106 -11.47 17.18 3.14
CA LEU A 106 -10.34 18.05 2.77
C LEU A 106 -9.54 17.49 1.58
N ASP A 107 -9.36 16.18 1.56
CA ASP A 107 -8.57 15.48 0.56
C ASP A 107 -9.33 15.34 -0.77
N VAL A 108 -10.61 14.98 -0.72
CA VAL A 108 -11.48 14.87 -1.90
C VAL A 108 -11.61 16.20 -2.66
N ASN A 109 -11.55 17.32 -1.93
CA ASN A 109 -11.52 18.65 -2.57
C ASN A 109 -10.31 18.86 -3.48
N ARG A 110 -9.23 18.10 -3.28
CA ARG A 110 -8.00 18.11 -4.08
C ARG A 110 -7.92 16.94 -5.08
N SER A 111 -9.00 16.20 -5.30
CA SER A 111 -9.07 15.09 -6.28
C SER A 111 -9.48 15.54 -7.68
N PHE A 112 -9.28 14.65 -8.67
CA PHE A 112 -9.58 14.85 -10.09
C PHE A 112 -8.87 16.07 -10.72
N ILE A 113 -7.62 16.33 -10.30
CA ILE A 113 -6.82 17.46 -10.81
C ILE A 113 -6.29 17.19 -12.22
N TYR A 114 -5.82 15.96 -12.46
CA TYR A 114 -5.18 15.58 -13.72
C TYR A 114 -6.12 14.81 -14.65
N TYR A 115 -7.00 13.98 -14.08
CA TYR A 115 -7.94 13.16 -14.83
C TYR A 115 -9.27 13.02 -14.07
N PRO A 116 -10.42 12.93 -14.78
CA PRO A 116 -10.54 13.01 -16.24
C PRO A 116 -10.55 14.47 -16.73
N ILE A 117 -10.09 14.69 -17.98
CA ILE A 117 -10.00 16.02 -18.60
C ILE A 117 -11.38 16.43 -19.14
N GLY A 118 -11.68 17.73 -19.14
CA GLY A 118 -12.84 18.30 -19.82
C GLY A 118 -14.15 18.31 -19.02
N LEU A 119 -14.10 18.04 -17.71
CA LEU A 119 -15.27 18.15 -16.84
C LEU A 119 -15.68 19.61 -16.61
N SER A 120 -16.98 19.88 -16.65
CA SER A 120 -17.52 21.12 -16.11
C SER A 120 -17.40 21.17 -14.58
N SER A 121 -17.44 22.37 -13.98
CA SER A 121 -17.38 22.53 -12.53
C SER A 121 -18.46 21.75 -11.79
N LYS A 122 -19.65 21.60 -12.40
CA LYS A 122 -20.77 20.85 -11.83
C LYS A 122 -20.51 19.34 -11.85
N GLU A 123 -19.97 18.82 -12.95
CA GLU A 123 -19.60 17.40 -13.05
C GLU A 123 -18.44 17.07 -12.11
N LEU A 124 -17.43 17.95 -12.04
CA LEU A 124 -16.32 17.81 -11.10
C LEU A 124 -16.81 17.76 -9.65
N GLN A 125 -17.72 18.67 -9.28
CA GLN A 125 -18.31 18.68 -7.94
C GLN A 125 -19.10 17.39 -7.66
N LEU A 126 -19.91 16.92 -8.62
CA LEU A 126 -20.64 15.65 -8.49
C LEU A 126 -19.68 14.45 -8.31
N ARG A 127 -18.57 14.42 -9.05
CA ARG A 127 -17.55 13.36 -8.92
C ARG A 127 -16.87 13.40 -7.54
N LYS A 128 -16.59 14.59 -7.01
CA LYS A 128 -16.08 14.76 -5.64
C LYS A 128 -17.08 14.28 -4.60
N GLU A 129 -18.36 14.60 -4.74
CA GLU A 129 -19.41 14.09 -3.85
C GLU A 129 -19.50 12.56 -3.89
N GLN A 130 -19.47 11.96 -5.09
CA GLN A 130 -19.47 10.51 -5.26
C GLN A 130 -18.23 9.85 -4.64
N LEU A 131 -17.06 10.45 -4.80
CA LEU A 131 -15.82 9.96 -4.20
C LEU A 131 -15.86 10.05 -2.66
N SER A 132 -16.40 11.14 -2.12
CA SER A 132 -16.62 11.29 -0.68
C SER A 132 -17.56 10.22 -0.14
N ASP A 133 -18.73 10.04 -0.76
CA ASP A 133 -19.71 9.02 -0.36
C ASP A 133 -19.10 7.62 -0.39
N LEU A 134 -18.33 7.30 -1.43
CA LEU A 134 -17.64 6.02 -1.57
C LEU A 134 -16.63 5.75 -0.43
N ILE A 135 -15.76 6.72 -0.14
CA ILE A 135 -14.75 6.57 0.91
C ILE A 135 -15.42 6.48 2.29
N ILE A 136 -16.42 7.31 2.56
CA ILE A 136 -17.16 7.31 3.82
C ILE A 136 -17.91 5.98 4.00
N GLU A 137 -18.54 5.45 2.95
CA GLU A 137 -19.19 4.13 3.00
C GLU A 137 -18.20 3.05 3.43
N ILE A 138 -17.01 3.01 2.84
CA ILE A 138 -15.99 2.00 3.16
C ILE A 138 -15.55 2.13 4.63
N LEU A 139 -15.25 3.34 5.09
CA LEU A 139 -14.79 3.60 6.45
C LEU A 139 -15.87 3.31 7.50
N ARG A 140 -17.13 3.70 7.26
CA ARG A 140 -18.22 3.40 8.20
C ARG A 140 -18.54 1.92 8.29
N ARG A 141 -18.42 1.17 7.18
CA ARG A 141 -18.57 -0.29 7.17
C ARG A 141 -17.39 -1.00 7.83
N SER A 142 -16.21 -0.37 7.84
CA SER A 142 -14.97 -0.92 8.40
C SER A 142 -14.33 0.06 9.40
N PRO A 143 -15.01 0.39 10.51
CA PRO A 143 -14.64 1.52 11.38
C PRO A 143 -13.34 1.33 12.18
N TYR A 144 -12.68 0.18 12.01
CA TYR A 144 -11.38 -0.10 12.59
C TYR A 144 -10.22 0.40 11.72
N LEU A 145 -10.47 0.69 10.43
CA LEU A 145 -9.47 1.21 9.51
C LEU A 145 -9.25 2.70 9.76
N SER A 146 -8.00 3.14 9.83
CA SER A 146 -7.65 4.57 9.87
C SER A 146 -7.43 5.08 8.45
N TYR A 147 -8.05 6.20 8.10
CA TYR A 147 -7.83 6.85 6.82
C TYR A 147 -6.40 7.41 6.74
N PHE A 148 -5.76 7.25 5.58
CA PHE A 148 -4.48 7.91 5.29
C PHE A 148 -4.63 8.91 4.14
N GLN A 149 -3.89 10.02 4.22
CA GLN A 149 -3.84 11.01 3.15
C GLN A 149 -3.22 10.39 1.88
N GLY A 150 -4.00 10.42 0.79
CA GLY A 150 -3.68 9.77 -0.49
C GLY A 150 -4.54 8.54 -0.79
N TYR A 151 -5.35 8.05 0.15
CA TYR A 151 -6.30 6.96 -0.12
C TYR A 151 -7.36 7.35 -1.18
N HIS A 152 -7.72 8.63 -1.25
CA HIS A 152 -8.60 9.16 -2.29
C HIS A 152 -8.02 9.02 -3.72
N ASP A 153 -6.69 9.09 -3.88
CA ASP A 153 -6.03 8.90 -5.18
C ASP A 153 -6.20 7.47 -5.70
N ILE A 154 -6.25 6.48 -4.80
CA ILE A 154 -6.60 5.09 -5.17
C ILE A 154 -8.08 5.01 -5.52
N CYS A 155 -8.95 5.55 -4.67
CA CYS A 155 -10.40 5.42 -4.83
C CYS A 155 -10.92 6.11 -6.10
N GLN A 156 -10.35 7.26 -6.49
CA GLN A 156 -10.74 7.96 -7.72
C GLN A 156 -10.45 7.13 -8.97
N VAL A 157 -9.34 6.39 -9.01
CA VAL A 157 -8.97 5.54 -10.15
C VAL A 157 -10.01 4.43 -10.31
N PHE A 158 -10.36 3.75 -9.21
CA PHE A 158 -11.41 2.75 -9.19
C PHE A 158 -12.77 3.30 -9.61
N MET A 159 -13.12 4.52 -9.17
CA MET A 159 -14.38 5.17 -9.52
C MET A 159 -14.46 5.56 -11.00
N LEU A 160 -13.33 5.78 -11.67
CA LEU A 160 -13.28 6.06 -13.10
C LEU A 160 -13.38 4.79 -13.95
N VAL A 161 -12.84 3.67 -13.45
CA VAL A 161 -12.86 2.39 -14.17
C VAL A 161 -14.16 1.61 -13.93
N LEU A 162 -14.55 1.43 -12.66
CA LEU A 162 -15.62 0.53 -12.22
C LEU A 162 -16.98 1.21 -12.10
N ASP A 163 -18.03 0.40 -12.27
CA ASP A 163 -19.40 0.82 -12.02
C ASP A 163 -19.64 1.05 -10.52
N SER A 164 -20.52 2.00 -10.19
CA SER A 164 -20.79 2.43 -8.81
C SER A 164 -21.19 1.29 -7.88
N LYS A 165 -21.92 0.28 -8.38
CA LYS A 165 -22.35 -0.89 -7.60
C LYS A 165 -21.20 -1.80 -7.18
N ILE A 166 -20.12 -1.83 -7.95
CA ILE A 166 -18.97 -2.73 -7.73
C ILE A 166 -17.82 -1.99 -7.03
N CYS A 167 -17.76 -0.68 -7.17
CA CYS A 167 -16.68 0.15 -6.66
C CYS A 167 -16.47 -0.02 -5.14
N ALA A 168 -17.54 0.11 -4.33
CA ALA A 168 -17.43 -0.05 -2.88
C ALA A 168 -16.96 -1.47 -2.47
N PRO A 169 -17.59 -2.58 -2.92
CA PRO A 169 -17.07 -3.93 -2.66
C PRO A 169 -15.62 -4.15 -3.08
N ALA A 170 -15.23 -3.67 -4.27
CA ALA A 170 -13.88 -3.84 -4.80
C ALA A 170 -12.85 -3.12 -3.93
N ILE A 171 -13.10 -1.86 -3.60
CA ILE A 171 -12.19 -1.08 -2.77
C ILE A 171 -12.18 -1.62 -1.34
N SER A 172 -13.31 -2.06 -0.76
CA SER A 172 -13.32 -2.70 0.55
C SER A 172 -12.38 -3.92 0.60
N ARG A 173 -12.42 -4.78 -0.42
CA ARG A 173 -11.49 -5.92 -0.52
C ARG A 173 -10.04 -5.47 -0.71
N LEU A 174 -9.78 -4.49 -1.55
CA LEU A 174 -8.44 -3.90 -1.71
C LEU A 174 -7.90 -3.40 -0.36
N SER A 175 -8.68 -2.56 0.32
CA SER A 175 -8.34 -1.90 1.58
C SER A 175 -8.06 -2.88 2.69
N ILE A 176 -8.86 -3.93 2.79
CA ILE A 176 -8.77 -4.89 3.91
C ILE A 176 -7.76 -6.01 3.64
N LEU A 177 -7.58 -6.42 2.38
CA LEU A 177 -6.79 -7.61 2.03
C LEU A 177 -5.44 -7.28 1.38
N ARG A 178 -5.24 -6.07 0.85
CA ARG A 178 -4.02 -5.73 0.10
C ARG A 178 -3.26 -4.51 0.62
N ILE A 179 -3.95 -3.50 1.13
CA ILE A 179 -3.30 -2.24 1.59
C ILE A 179 -3.57 -1.91 3.07
N ARG A 180 -4.18 -2.84 3.82
CA ARG A 180 -4.60 -2.68 5.22
C ARG A 180 -3.52 -2.14 6.14
N ASP A 181 -2.27 -2.55 5.95
CA ASP A 181 -1.14 -2.12 6.79
C ASP A 181 -0.93 -0.59 6.76
N PHE A 182 -1.36 0.07 5.69
CA PHE A 182 -1.33 1.53 5.54
C PHE A 182 -2.47 2.23 6.31
N MET A 183 -3.50 1.47 6.68
CA MET A 183 -4.67 1.94 7.43
C MET A 183 -4.62 1.55 8.91
N LEU A 184 -3.45 1.10 9.41
CA LEU A 184 -3.21 0.90 10.83
C LEU A 184 -3.16 2.24 11.57
N PRO A 185 -3.34 2.26 12.91
CA PRO A 185 -3.36 3.52 13.67
C PRO A 185 -2.07 4.35 13.58
N THR A 186 -0.94 3.73 13.21
CA THR A 186 0.29 4.46 12.83
C THR A 186 0.98 3.75 11.67
N PHE A 187 1.88 4.45 10.98
CA PHE A 187 2.69 3.88 9.89
C PHE A 187 3.84 2.99 10.35
N PHE A 188 3.98 2.65 11.64
CA PHE A 188 5.12 1.85 12.14
C PHE A 188 5.41 0.61 11.27
N HIS A 189 4.40 -0.23 11.04
CA HIS A 189 4.56 -1.43 10.22
C HIS A 189 4.73 -1.12 8.72
N THR A 190 4.13 -0.04 8.23
CA THR A 190 4.34 0.43 6.85
C THR A 190 5.81 0.79 6.63
N LEU A 191 6.44 1.50 7.58
CA LEU A 191 7.85 1.85 7.50
C LEU A 191 8.77 0.63 7.58
N GLU A 192 8.38 -0.42 8.32
CA GLU A 192 9.11 -1.71 8.33
C GLU A 192 9.08 -2.38 6.96
N GLN A 193 7.96 -2.34 6.25
CA GLN A 193 7.87 -2.87 4.89
C GLN A 193 8.86 -2.18 3.93
N LEU A 194 9.02 -0.86 4.04
CA LEU A 194 9.95 -0.09 3.20
C LEU A 194 11.42 -0.48 3.43
N LEU A 195 11.76 -1.10 4.56
CA LEU A 195 13.11 -1.62 4.81
C LEU A 195 13.46 -2.80 3.91
N LEU A 196 12.50 -3.42 3.21
CA LEU A 196 12.80 -4.40 2.16
C LEU A 196 13.55 -3.76 0.97
N ILE A 197 13.34 -2.47 0.69
CA ILE A 197 14.02 -1.76 -0.40
C ILE A 197 15.54 -1.85 -0.23
N PRO A 198 16.15 -1.37 0.89
CA PRO A 198 17.59 -1.51 1.07
C PRO A 198 18.07 -2.97 1.09
N SER A 199 17.26 -3.94 1.54
CA SER A 199 17.62 -5.37 1.48
C SER A 199 17.76 -5.89 0.05
N VAL A 200 16.79 -5.54 -0.81
CA VAL A 200 16.83 -5.85 -2.24
C VAL A 200 18.08 -5.21 -2.86
N LEU A 201 18.30 -3.92 -2.62
CA LEU A 201 19.48 -3.21 -3.12
C LEU A 201 20.79 -3.85 -2.66
N HIS A 202 20.89 -4.25 -1.39
CA HIS A 202 22.08 -4.90 -0.87
C HIS A 202 22.38 -6.23 -1.59
N SER A 203 21.35 -7.01 -1.92
CA SER A 203 21.50 -8.30 -2.58
C SER A 203 21.97 -8.21 -4.04
N ILE A 204 21.80 -7.06 -4.69
CA ILE A 204 22.03 -6.87 -6.13
C ILE A 204 23.17 -5.90 -6.41
N ASN A 205 23.14 -4.75 -5.75
CA ASN A 205 24.13 -3.69 -5.90
C ASN A 205 24.57 -3.18 -4.51
N PRO A 206 25.46 -3.94 -3.82
CA PRO A 206 25.98 -3.55 -2.51
C PRO A 206 26.62 -2.15 -2.48
N LYS A 207 27.18 -1.69 -3.61
CA LYS A 207 27.76 -0.35 -3.73
C LYS A 207 26.68 0.72 -3.65
N LEU A 208 25.58 0.57 -4.39
CA LEU A 208 24.45 1.49 -4.35
C LEU A 208 23.77 1.47 -2.98
N TRP A 209 23.57 0.28 -2.40
CA TRP A 209 23.06 0.15 -1.04
C TRP A 209 23.91 0.93 -0.03
N LYS A 210 25.24 0.77 -0.07
CA LYS A 210 26.15 1.50 0.82
C LYS A 210 26.07 3.01 0.60
N HIS A 211 26.00 3.42 -0.66
CA HIS A 211 25.87 4.82 -1.05
C HIS A 211 24.60 5.47 -0.50
N LEU A 212 23.48 4.73 -0.42
CA LEU A 212 22.20 5.22 0.10
C LEU A 212 21.98 4.94 1.59
N SER A 213 22.95 4.35 2.29
CA SER A 213 22.75 3.79 3.64
C SER A 213 22.40 4.81 4.73
N THR A 214 22.71 6.09 4.50
CA THR A 214 22.38 7.21 5.39
C THR A 214 20.93 7.70 5.20
N THR A 215 20.32 7.42 4.06
CA THR A 215 18.96 7.83 3.72
C THR A 215 17.96 6.72 4.04
N LYS A 216 17.07 6.97 4.99
CA LYS A 216 15.97 6.03 5.29
C LYS A 216 15.03 5.93 4.08
N PRO A 217 14.45 4.75 3.80
CA PRO A 217 13.63 4.52 2.61
C PRO A 217 12.25 5.19 2.63
N TYR A 218 12.08 6.24 3.43
CA TYR A 218 10.81 6.96 3.58
C TYR A 218 10.44 7.75 2.32
N PHE A 219 11.40 8.00 1.43
CA PHE A 219 11.15 8.56 0.09
C PHE A 219 10.14 7.72 -0.72
N ALA A 220 10.04 6.41 -0.44
CA ALA A 220 9.16 5.50 -1.14
C ALA A 220 7.72 5.48 -0.58
N LEU A 221 7.50 6.14 0.57
CA LEU A 221 6.23 6.06 1.27
C LEU A 221 5.07 6.58 0.40
N SER A 222 5.18 7.80 -0.15
CA SER A 222 4.13 8.40 -0.99
C SER A 222 3.69 7.48 -2.13
N ALA A 223 4.65 7.01 -2.92
CA ALA A 223 4.38 6.18 -4.09
C ALA A 223 3.80 4.82 -3.70
N THR A 224 4.37 4.12 -2.73
CA THR A 224 3.89 2.78 -2.35
C THR A 224 2.52 2.83 -1.65
N LEU A 225 2.31 3.84 -0.82
CA LEU A 225 1.06 4.10 -0.08
C LEU A 225 -0.12 4.37 -1.02
N THR A 226 0.11 5.12 -2.10
CA THR A 226 -0.91 5.53 -3.07
C THR A 226 -0.96 4.66 -4.32
N MET A 227 -0.28 3.50 -4.32
CA MET A 227 -0.14 2.64 -5.50
C MET A 227 0.34 3.41 -6.74
N PHE A 228 1.27 4.35 -6.53
CA PHE A 228 1.85 5.29 -7.50
C PHE A 228 0.86 6.29 -8.12
N ALA A 229 -0.43 6.23 -7.78
CA ALA A 229 -1.47 7.06 -8.38
C ALA A 229 -1.26 8.56 -8.13
N HIS A 230 -0.65 8.92 -6.98
CA HIS A 230 -0.39 10.30 -6.63
C HIS A 230 0.76 10.95 -7.43
N GLU A 231 1.72 10.13 -7.88
CA GLU A 231 2.94 10.60 -8.54
C GLU A 231 2.79 10.73 -10.07
N LEU A 232 1.74 10.11 -10.61
CA LEU A 232 1.47 10.04 -12.04
C LEU A 232 0.32 10.97 -12.43
N GLN A 233 0.51 11.65 -13.56
CA GLN A 233 -0.46 12.61 -14.10
C GLN A 233 -1.25 12.02 -15.28
N ASP A 234 -0.70 10.98 -15.92
CA ASP A 234 -1.31 10.31 -17.06
C ASP A 234 -2.21 9.16 -16.57
N TYR A 235 -3.47 9.15 -17.02
CA TYR A 235 -4.46 8.16 -16.60
C TYR A 235 -4.17 6.75 -17.13
N ASP A 236 -3.63 6.64 -18.35
CA ASP A 236 -3.30 5.36 -18.96
C ASP A 236 -2.11 4.72 -18.26
N GLU A 237 -1.12 5.53 -17.86
CA GLU A 237 -0.01 5.08 -17.01
C GLU A 237 -0.50 4.56 -15.64
N VAL A 238 -1.41 5.29 -14.98
CA VAL A 238 -1.98 4.90 -13.68
C VAL A 238 -2.76 3.60 -13.79
N THR A 239 -3.67 3.49 -14.76
CA THR A 239 -4.49 2.28 -14.93
C THR A 239 -3.64 1.07 -15.34
N ARG A 240 -2.59 1.27 -16.15
CA ARG A 240 -1.62 0.23 -16.50
C ARG A 240 -0.86 -0.31 -15.28
N LEU A 241 -0.46 0.56 -14.33
CA LEU A 241 0.14 0.12 -13.07
C LEU A 241 -0.87 -0.63 -12.19
N PHE A 242 -2.11 -0.17 -12.13
CA PHE A 242 -3.13 -0.86 -11.36
C PHE A 242 -3.40 -2.27 -11.90
N ASP A 243 -3.39 -2.46 -13.22
CA ASP A 243 -3.52 -3.79 -13.84
C ASP A 243 -2.53 -4.80 -13.23
N VAL A 244 -1.24 -4.44 -13.13
CA VAL A 244 -0.21 -5.34 -12.59
C VAL A 244 -0.22 -5.40 -11.07
N LEU A 245 -0.46 -4.29 -10.38
CA LEU A 245 -0.47 -4.25 -8.90
C LEU A 245 -1.62 -5.07 -8.32
N LEU A 246 -2.74 -5.15 -9.03
CA LEU A 246 -3.85 -6.04 -8.68
C LEU A 246 -3.58 -7.50 -9.05
N ALA A 247 -2.86 -7.75 -10.15
CA ALA A 247 -2.52 -9.09 -10.61
C ALA A 247 -1.43 -9.80 -9.80
N ARG A 248 -0.49 -9.04 -9.22
CA ARG A 248 0.69 -9.56 -8.51
C ARG A 248 0.51 -9.56 -7.00
N GLU A 249 1.50 -10.08 -6.27
CA GLU A 249 1.52 -10.09 -4.81
C GLU A 249 1.71 -8.67 -4.21
N ALA A 250 1.26 -8.42 -2.98
CA ALA A 250 1.30 -7.08 -2.37
C ALA A 250 2.73 -6.49 -2.28
N VAL A 251 3.73 -7.35 -2.05
CA VAL A 251 5.15 -6.99 -1.98
C VAL A 251 5.71 -6.52 -3.33
N PHE A 252 5.02 -6.79 -4.44
CA PHE A 252 5.43 -6.35 -5.78
C PHE A 252 5.60 -4.82 -5.88
N SER A 253 4.76 -4.04 -5.18
CA SER A 253 4.86 -2.57 -5.14
C SER A 253 6.21 -2.08 -4.59
N ILE A 254 6.72 -2.75 -3.55
CA ILE A 254 8.01 -2.44 -2.91
C ILE A 254 9.15 -2.82 -3.86
N TYR A 255 9.06 -3.98 -4.50
CA TYR A 255 10.04 -4.43 -5.48
C TYR A 255 10.09 -3.52 -6.70
N MET A 256 8.93 -3.01 -7.15
CA MET A 256 8.85 -2.06 -8.24
C MET A 256 9.59 -0.76 -7.88
N TYR A 257 9.42 -0.27 -6.65
CA TYR A 257 10.18 0.89 -6.18
C TYR A 257 11.68 0.60 -6.11
N ALA A 258 12.10 -0.56 -5.60
CA ALA A 258 13.51 -0.96 -5.61
C ALA A 258 14.08 -1.05 -7.04
N GLN A 259 13.30 -1.55 -8.00
CA GLN A 259 13.68 -1.60 -9.41
C GLN A 259 13.87 -0.22 -10.03
N ILE A 260 13.00 0.75 -9.69
CA ILE A 260 13.15 2.16 -10.11
C ILE A 260 14.50 2.73 -9.62
N ILE A 261 14.89 2.44 -8.38
CA ILE A 261 16.18 2.87 -7.83
C ILE A 261 17.35 2.22 -8.57
N LEU A 262 17.26 0.92 -8.86
CA LEU A 262 18.30 0.19 -9.57
C LEU A 262 18.52 0.74 -10.99
N GLN A 263 17.43 1.06 -11.71
CA GLN A 263 17.49 1.67 -13.05
C GLN A 263 18.13 3.05 -13.05
N ARG A 264 18.05 3.77 -11.93
CA ARG A 264 18.61 5.12 -11.75
C ARG A 264 19.96 5.14 -11.03
N SER A 265 20.61 3.98 -10.88
CA SER A 265 21.88 3.86 -10.12
C SER A 265 22.97 4.83 -10.59
N GLU A 266 23.14 5.02 -11.90
CA GLU A 266 24.11 5.96 -12.48
C GLU A 266 23.81 7.43 -12.13
N GLU A 267 22.53 7.82 -12.09
CA GLU A 267 22.11 9.16 -11.65
C GLU A 267 22.44 9.37 -10.18
N LEU A 268 22.12 8.37 -9.35
CA LEU A 268 22.31 8.43 -7.91
C LEU A 268 23.79 8.51 -7.53
N PHE A 269 24.67 7.76 -8.19
CA PHE A 269 26.12 7.82 -7.92
C PHE A 269 26.77 9.16 -8.27
N ARG A 270 26.12 10.03 -9.05
CA ARG A 270 26.60 11.39 -9.31
C ARG A 270 26.34 12.34 -8.16
N ILE A 271 25.40 12.00 -7.28
CA ILE A 271 25.11 12.76 -6.06
C ILE A 271 26.09 12.28 -4.98
N PRO A 272 26.81 13.16 -4.28
CA PRO A 272 27.67 12.76 -3.18
C PRO A 272 26.91 12.03 -2.05
N ALA A 273 27.51 10.99 -1.47
CA ALA A 273 26.88 10.18 -0.41
C ALA A 273 26.67 10.94 0.92
N ASP A 274 27.40 12.03 1.12
CA ASP A 274 27.28 12.96 2.24
C ASP A 274 26.19 14.02 2.05
N GLU A 275 25.42 13.95 0.95
CA GLU A 275 24.25 14.80 0.67
C GLU A 275 22.92 14.01 0.77
N PRO A 276 22.55 13.48 1.95
CA PRO A 276 21.37 12.62 2.10
C PRO A 276 20.05 13.30 1.76
N ASP A 277 19.95 14.62 1.93
CA ASP A 277 18.74 15.39 1.59
C ASP A 277 18.51 15.47 0.07
N ILE A 278 19.58 15.62 -0.70
CA ILE A 278 19.52 15.66 -2.18
C ILE A 278 19.20 14.26 -2.71
N LEU A 279 19.82 13.21 -2.14
CA LEU A 279 19.47 11.82 -2.44
C LEU A 279 17.99 11.55 -2.12
N HIS A 280 17.52 11.95 -0.94
CA HIS A 280 16.12 11.77 -0.55
C HIS A 280 15.17 12.47 -1.52
N SER A 281 15.40 13.74 -1.84
CA SER A 281 14.60 14.52 -2.78
C SER A 281 14.58 13.91 -4.19
N THR A 282 15.72 13.38 -4.63
CA THR A 282 15.86 12.73 -5.95
C THR A 282 15.12 11.39 -6.00
N LEU A 283 15.20 10.61 -4.92
CA LEU A 283 14.53 9.32 -4.79
C LEU A 283 13.01 9.49 -4.68
N SER A 284 12.53 10.53 -4.00
CA SER A 284 11.09 10.79 -3.84
C SER A 284 10.37 11.10 -5.17
N LYS A 285 11.09 11.41 -6.25
CA LYS A 285 10.51 11.67 -7.57
C LYS A 285 10.63 10.46 -8.48
N LEU A 286 9.55 10.08 -9.16
CA LEU A 286 9.60 9.05 -10.19
C LEU A 286 10.34 9.55 -11.45
N PRO A 287 11.10 8.69 -12.14
CA PRO A 287 11.70 9.06 -13.43
C PRO A 287 10.62 9.30 -14.48
N ARG A 288 10.89 10.22 -15.41
CA ARG A 288 10.02 10.51 -16.56
C ARG A 288 10.87 10.39 -17.84
N PRO A 289 10.53 9.50 -18.79
CA PRO A 289 9.43 8.52 -18.75
C PRO A 289 9.70 7.39 -17.73
N LEU A 290 8.63 6.80 -17.18
CA LEU A 290 8.74 5.67 -16.25
C LEU A 290 9.03 4.34 -16.97
N ALA A 291 8.69 4.24 -18.27
CA ALA A 291 8.83 3.04 -19.09
C ALA A 291 8.16 1.81 -18.42
N ILE A 292 6.87 1.93 -18.11
CA ILE A 292 6.11 1.04 -17.22
C ILE A 292 6.24 -0.44 -17.59
N ASP A 293 6.11 -0.81 -18.86
CA ASP A 293 6.19 -2.22 -19.26
C ASP A 293 7.58 -2.82 -19.01
N ASN A 294 8.65 -2.06 -19.27
CA ASN A 294 10.02 -2.49 -18.97
C ASN A 294 10.28 -2.54 -17.45
N LEU A 295 9.73 -1.58 -16.70
CA LEU A 295 9.78 -1.59 -15.24
C LEU A 295 9.09 -2.84 -14.68
N ILE A 296 7.90 -3.18 -15.18
CA ILE A 296 7.15 -4.37 -14.77
C ILE A 296 7.96 -5.63 -15.08
N GLU A 297 8.41 -5.81 -16.32
CA GLU A 297 9.18 -7.00 -16.74
C GLU A 297 10.41 -7.21 -15.84
N ASN A 298 11.18 -6.15 -15.60
CA ASN A 298 12.35 -6.23 -14.74
C ASN A 298 11.99 -6.48 -13.27
N THR A 299 10.89 -5.91 -12.78
CA THR A 299 10.40 -6.15 -11.41
C THR A 299 9.98 -7.61 -11.20
N VAL A 300 9.35 -8.23 -12.21
CA VAL A 300 9.02 -9.66 -12.18
C VAL A 300 10.30 -10.49 -12.05
N LYS A 301 11.29 -10.27 -12.93
CA LYS A 301 12.58 -10.97 -12.89
C LYS A 301 13.30 -10.76 -11.57
N LEU A 302 13.24 -9.54 -11.04
CA LEU A 302 13.83 -9.15 -9.76
C LEU A 302 13.23 -9.95 -8.60
N LEU A 303 11.89 -10.00 -8.51
CA LEU A 303 11.19 -10.72 -7.46
C LEU A 303 11.45 -12.23 -7.53
N GLU A 304 11.43 -12.82 -8.73
CA GLU A 304 11.68 -14.25 -8.94
C GLU A 304 13.10 -14.65 -8.54
N LYS A 305 14.08 -13.82 -8.89
CA LYS A 305 15.50 -14.09 -8.59
C LYS A 305 15.84 -13.83 -7.11
N HIS A 306 15.20 -12.84 -6.49
CA HIS A 306 15.43 -12.43 -5.12
C HIS A 306 14.10 -12.42 -4.34
N PRO A 307 13.50 -13.58 -4.06
CA PRO A 307 12.22 -13.65 -3.37
C PRO A 307 12.32 -13.03 -1.97
N PRO A 308 11.26 -12.40 -1.44
CA PRO A 308 11.32 -11.67 -0.18
C PRO A 308 11.74 -12.58 0.99
N GLU A 309 11.41 -13.87 0.94
CA GLU A 309 11.82 -14.88 1.91
C GLU A 309 13.35 -15.01 2.06
N SER A 310 14.12 -14.65 1.03
CA SER A 310 15.58 -14.63 1.07
C SER A 310 16.16 -13.40 1.77
N LEU A 311 15.35 -12.37 2.02
CA LEU A 311 15.79 -11.09 2.59
C LEU A 311 15.71 -11.12 4.11
N LYS A 312 16.71 -10.52 4.76
CA LYS A 312 16.77 -10.46 6.22
C LYS A 312 15.55 -9.76 6.81
N GLU A 313 15.19 -8.59 6.28
CA GLU A 313 14.12 -7.72 6.78
C GLU A 313 12.73 -8.34 6.60
N TRP A 314 12.56 -9.33 5.72
CA TRP A 314 11.31 -10.08 5.61
C TRP A 314 10.93 -10.81 6.91
N HIS A 315 11.93 -11.26 7.67
CA HIS A 315 11.72 -11.99 8.90
C HIS A 315 11.19 -11.09 10.03
N SER A 316 11.48 -9.78 9.98
CA SER A 316 10.93 -8.80 10.93
C SER A 316 9.50 -8.37 10.60
N ILE A 317 9.04 -8.55 9.37
CA ILE A 317 7.67 -8.16 8.99
C ILE A 317 6.66 -9.04 9.72
N SER A 318 5.63 -8.42 10.30
CA SER A 318 4.55 -9.13 11.00
C SER A 318 3.96 -10.25 10.12
N SER A 319 3.72 -11.42 10.71
CA SER A 319 3.01 -12.52 10.05
C SER A 319 1.60 -12.13 9.60
N TYR A 320 1.02 -11.08 10.20
CA TYR A 320 -0.30 -10.55 9.89
C TYR A 320 -0.26 -9.40 8.89
N SER A 321 0.91 -9.03 8.37
CA SER A 321 1.03 -8.02 7.33
C SER A 321 0.37 -8.47 6.02
N VAL A 322 -0.20 -7.53 5.26
CA VAL A 322 -0.64 -7.78 3.88
C VAL A 322 0.46 -8.35 2.99
N LEU A 323 1.74 -8.06 3.25
CA LEU A 323 2.82 -8.66 2.47
C LEU A 323 2.89 -10.20 2.63
N LYS A 324 2.52 -10.72 3.81
CA LYS A 324 2.53 -12.16 4.12
C LYS A 324 1.17 -12.83 3.92
N THR A 325 0.09 -12.12 4.25
CA THR A 325 -1.29 -12.61 4.10
C THR A 325 -1.82 -12.52 2.67
N ALA A 326 -1.20 -11.69 1.83
CA ALA A 326 -1.40 -11.63 0.37
C ALA A 326 -0.08 -11.89 -0.38
N ARG A 327 0.74 -12.82 0.14
CA ARG A 327 2.00 -13.22 -0.48
C ARG A 327 1.77 -13.92 -1.81
N TRP A 328 0.71 -14.72 -1.90
CA TRP A 328 0.30 -15.35 -3.13
C TRP A 328 -1.05 -14.78 -3.54
N PRO A 329 -1.22 -14.35 -4.80
CA PRO A 329 -2.48 -13.76 -5.26
C PRO A 329 -3.72 -14.62 -4.99
N ASP A 330 -3.59 -15.96 -4.94
CA ASP A 330 -4.70 -16.88 -4.66
C ASP A 330 -5.19 -16.86 -3.21
N GLN A 331 -4.35 -16.45 -2.27
CA GLN A 331 -4.75 -16.35 -0.86
C GLN A 331 -5.84 -15.30 -0.67
N ILE A 332 -5.82 -14.22 -1.47
CA ILE A 332 -6.84 -13.16 -1.42
C ILE A 332 -8.23 -13.72 -1.75
N LEU A 333 -8.33 -14.75 -2.62
CA LEU A 333 -9.60 -15.38 -2.98
C LEU A 333 -10.19 -16.21 -1.84
N GLN A 334 -9.33 -16.67 -0.93
CA GLN A 334 -9.73 -17.51 0.20
C GLN A 334 -10.11 -16.66 1.42
N HIS A 335 -9.59 -15.43 1.50
CA HIS A 335 -9.87 -14.53 2.62
C HIS A 335 -11.16 -13.74 2.42
N THR A 336 -11.95 -13.72 3.48
CA THR A 336 -13.10 -12.83 3.69
C THR A 336 -12.65 -11.48 4.24
N LEU A 337 -13.55 -10.49 4.26
CA LEU A 337 -13.30 -9.22 4.93
C LEU A 337 -13.07 -9.40 6.44
N ASP A 338 -13.72 -10.38 7.07
CA ASP A 338 -13.55 -10.68 8.50
C ASP A 338 -12.16 -11.23 8.81
N ASP A 339 -11.59 -12.07 7.94
CA ASP A 339 -10.21 -12.55 8.07
C ASP A 339 -9.24 -11.37 8.07
N GLY A 340 -9.43 -10.43 7.13
CA GLY A 340 -8.64 -9.21 7.06
C GLY A 340 -8.81 -8.30 8.28
N ALA A 341 -10.01 -8.22 8.86
CA ALA A 341 -10.27 -7.52 10.11
C ALA A 341 -9.57 -8.22 11.30
N GLU A 342 -9.49 -9.54 11.31
CA GLU A 342 -8.74 -10.28 12.33
C GLU A 342 -7.23 -10.02 12.21
N PHE A 343 -6.67 -10.08 11.01
CA PHE A 343 -5.28 -9.73 10.76
C PHE A 343 -4.97 -8.29 11.20
N PHE A 344 -5.86 -7.34 10.90
CA PHE A 344 -5.76 -5.96 11.40
C PHE A 344 -5.59 -5.93 12.92
N ARG A 345 -6.51 -6.56 13.65
CA ARG A 345 -6.54 -6.51 15.12
C ARG A 345 -5.28 -7.15 15.71
N LYS A 346 -4.77 -8.23 15.11
CA LYS A 346 -3.54 -8.88 15.56
C LYS A 346 -2.32 -7.98 15.34
N GLN A 347 -2.18 -7.40 14.15
CA GLN A 347 -1.07 -6.49 13.83
C GLN A 347 -1.12 -5.21 14.66
N ALA A 348 -2.29 -4.59 14.83
CA ALA A 348 -2.46 -3.41 15.68
C ALA A 348 -2.11 -3.69 17.16
N ARG A 349 -2.34 -4.92 17.66
CA ARG A 349 -1.90 -5.33 19.00
C ARG A 349 -0.38 -5.49 19.09
N GLU A 350 0.27 -6.02 18.06
CA GLU A 350 1.74 -6.10 17.99
C GLU A 350 2.35 -4.69 18.07
N GLN A 351 1.81 -3.75 17.30
CA GLN A 351 2.23 -2.35 17.31
C GLN A 351 2.10 -1.71 18.70
N ARG A 352 0.93 -1.82 19.35
CA ARG A 352 0.70 -1.27 20.70
C ARG A 352 1.68 -1.86 21.74
N ARG A 353 2.00 -3.15 21.62
CA ARG A 353 2.99 -3.81 22.48
C ARG A 353 4.40 -3.26 22.24
N ALA A 354 4.77 -3.06 20.98
CA ALA A 354 6.06 -2.47 20.61
C ALA A 354 6.20 -1.04 21.16
N GLU A 355 5.19 -0.19 20.96
CA GLU A 355 5.13 1.19 21.47
C GLU A 355 5.21 1.22 23.00
N THR A 356 4.43 0.39 23.70
CA THR A 356 4.46 0.29 25.17
C THR A 356 5.83 -0.14 25.67
N THR A 357 6.45 -1.12 25.02
CA THR A 357 7.80 -1.61 25.36
C THR A 357 8.84 -0.51 25.16
N GLU A 358 8.75 0.27 24.08
CA GLU A 358 9.65 1.38 23.82
C GLU A 358 9.47 2.52 24.84
N MET A 359 8.23 2.86 25.18
CA MET A 359 7.94 3.85 26.23
C MET A 359 8.52 3.42 27.58
N LEU A 360 8.33 2.15 27.97
CA LEU A 360 8.91 1.59 29.19
C LEU A 360 10.44 1.63 29.15
N ARG A 361 11.07 1.26 28.03
CA ARG A 361 12.52 1.36 27.85
C ARG A 361 13.03 2.79 28.02
N LYS A 362 12.38 3.77 27.36
CA LYS A 362 12.71 5.20 27.50
C LYS A 362 12.54 5.67 28.94
N MET A 363 11.48 5.23 29.62
CA MET A 363 11.22 5.54 31.02
C MET A 363 12.32 4.97 31.93
N ILE A 364 12.62 3.67 31.84
CA ILE A 364 13.70 3.01 32.59
C ILE A 364 15.03 3.74 32.34
N TRP A 365 15.34 4.05 31.08
CA TRP A 365 16.57 4.75 30.71
C TRP A 365 16.66 6.16 31.30
N LYS A 366 15.53 6.89 31.38
CA LYS A 366 15.44 8.20 32.02
C LYS A 366 15.64 8.11 33.54
N TYR A 367 15.08 7.09 34.19
CA TYR A 367 15.12 6.93 35.65
C TYR A 367 16.33 6.11 36.17
N ARG A 368 17.15 5.51 35.30
CA ARG A 368 18.30 4.69 35.71
C ARG A 368 19.33 5.44 36.56
N LYS A 369 19.58 6.72 36.26
CA LYS A 369 20.58 7.54 36.96
C LYS A 369 20.08 7.98 38.34
N PRO A 370 18.87 8.55 38.50
CA PRO A 370 18.30 8.88 39.81
C PRO A 370 18.19 7.67 40.75
N VAL A 371 17.71 6.53 40.24
CA VAL A 371 17.53 5.31 41.05
C VAL A 371 18.88 4.77 41.52
N LEU A 372 19.89 4.77 40.64
CA LEU A 372 21.26 4.37 41.01
C LEU A 372 21.83 5.27 42.12
N THR A 373 21.64 6.58 42.03
CA THR A 373 22.09 7.52 43.07
C THR A 373 21.41 7.25 44.41
N ILE A 374 20.07 7.08 44.42
CA ILE A 374 19.32 6.76 45.65
C ILE A 374 19.79 5.44 46.25
N CYS A 375 19.99 4.39 45.43
CA CYS A 375 20.47 3.10 45.90
C CYS A 375 21.90 3.19 46.48
N ILE A 376 22.79 3.96 45.86
CA ILE A 376 24.14 4.22 46.39
C ILE A 376 24.04 4.96 47.73
N SER A 377 23.23 6.01 47.83
CA SER A 377 23.06 6.76 49.08
C SER A 377 22.55 5.90 50.23
N ILE A 378 21.56 5.04 49.96
CA ILE A 378 21.03 4.09 50.96
C ILE A 378 22.12 3.08 51.37
N SER A 379 22.88 2.54 50.41
CA SER A 379 23.96 1.59 50.68
C SER A 379 25.09 2.21 51.51
N VAL A 380 25.47 3.46 51.22
CA VAL A 380 26.43 4.22 52.03
C VAL A 380 25.90 4.44 53.44
N GLY A 381 24.61 4.75 53.59
CA GLY A 381 23.96 4.87 54.90
C GLY A 381 24.03 3.56 55.71
N PHE A 382 23.70 2.43 55.10
CA PHE A 382 23.83 1.11 55.73
C PHE A 382 25.27 0.76 56.08
N LEU A 383 26.22 1.04 55.20
CA LEU A 383 27.64 0.81 55.44
C LEU A 383 28.16 1.68 56.61
N ALA A 384 27.75 2.94 56.69
CA ALA A 384 28.12 3.82 57.79
C ALA A 384 27.54 3.34 59.14
N ILE A 385 26.29 2.88 59.16
CA ILE A 385 25.69 2.27 60.36
C ILE A 385 26.42 0.99 60.75
N TRP A 386 26.74 0.14 59.78
CA TRP A 386 27.48 -1.10 60.01
C TRP A 386 28.89 -0.85 60.55
N ILE A 387 29.63 0.10 59.98
CA ILE A 387 30.95 0.53 60.47
C ILE A 387 30.84 1.04 61.91
N ARG A 388 29.84 1.88 62.22
CA ARG A 388 29.62 2.39 63.57
C ARG A 388 29.36 1.27 64.58
N ILE A 389 28.47 0.34 64.25
CA ILE A 389 28.18 -0.83 65.11
C ILE A 389 29.42 -1.73 65.27
N SER A 390 30.22 -1.90 64.22
CA SER A 390 31.45 -2.69 64.28
C SER A 390 32.53 -2.02 65.12
N LEU A 391 32.66 -0.69 65.05
CA LEU A 391 33.60 0.08 65.86
C LEU A 391 33.20 0.10 67.34
N ASP A 392 31.90 0.26 67.64
CA ASP A 392 31.40 0.18 69.03
C ASP A 392 31.66 -1.21 69.65
N LYS A 393 31.48 -2.30 68.88
CA LYS A 393 31.83 -3.65 69.33
C LYS A 393 33.33 -3.83 69.61
N ASN A 394 34.19 -3.28 68.75
CA ASN A 394 35.65 -3.34 68.94
C ASN A 394 36.12 -2.46 70.11
N TYR A 395 35.46 -1.33 70.36
CA TYR A 395 35.74 -0.47 71.51
C TYR A 395 35.35 -1.16 72.83
N LEU A 396 34.19 -1.84 72.86
CA LEU A 396 33.74 -2.61 74.01
C LEU A 396 34.65 -3.82 74.31
N SER A 397 35.22 -4.47 73.30
CA SER A 397 36.20 -5.56 73.50
C SER A 397 37.60 -5.09 73.91
N MET A 398 37.89 -3.79 73.84
CA MET A 398 39.18 -3.21 74.24
C MET A 398 39.13 -2.60 75.67
N ILE A 399 37.93 -2.43 76.23
CA ILE A 399 37.68 -1.87 77.57
C ILE A 399 37.34 -2.96 78.60
N MET A 400 36.95 -4.16 78.15
CA MET A 400 36.95 -5.40 78.95
C MET A 400 38.31 -6.09 78.85
#